data_AF-A8WIL8-F1
#
_entry.id   AF-A8WIL8-F1
#
_cell.length_a   1.000
_cell.length_b   1.000
_cell.length_c   1.000
_cell.angle_alpha   90.00
_cell.angle_beta   90.00
_cell.angle_gamma   90.00
#
_symmetry.space_group_name_H-M   'P 1'
#
loop_
_entity.id
_entity.type
_entity.pdbx_description
1 polymer ?
#
loop_
_entity_poly.entity_id
_entity_poly.type
_entity_poly.pdbx_seq_one_letter_code
_entity_poly.pdbx_strand_id
1 'polypeptide(L)' 'MTSKTLARTCNCIHCKQKLEQISRSKVYWDKLISNKLNA' A
#
# COMPACT_ATOMS: atom_id res chain seq x y z
N MET A 1 23.33 21.62 -4.27
CA MET A 1 22.33 20.64 -3.79
C MET A 1 22.45 19.39 -4.62
N THR A 2 23.04 18.33 -4.09
CA THR A 2 23.13 17.04 -4.79
C THR A 2 21.74 16.44 -4.93
N SER A 3 21.21 16.43 -6.14
CA SER A 3 19.99 15.73 -6.50
C SER A 3 20.14 14.26 -6.12
N LYS A 4 19.57 13.88 -4.97
CA LYS A 4 19.44 12.47 -4.61
C LYS A 4 18.49 11.88 -5.64
N THR A 5 19.04 11.20 -6.63
CA THR A 5 18.28 10.34 -7.54
C THR A 5 17.38 9.50 -6.65
N LEU A 6 16.07 9.75 -6.68
CA LEU A 6 15.11 9.00 -5.90
C LEU A 6 15.25 7.55 -6.37
N ALA A 7 15.96 6.73 -5.60
CA ALA A 7 16.05 5.31 -5.87
C ALA A 7 14.60 4.83 -5.93
N ARG A 8 14.15 4.45 -7.13
CA ARG A 8 12.74 4.21 -7.46
C ARG A 8 12.12 3.09 -6.59
N THR A 9 12.96 2.36 -5.87
CA THR A 9 12.64 1.26 -4.98
C THR A 9 13.44 1.38 -3.67
N CYS A 10 12.79 1.85 -2.59
CA CYS A 10 13.33 1.71 -1.22
C CYS A 10 12.84 0.39 -0.62
N ASN A 11 13.76 -0.49 -0.27
CA ASN A 11 13.48 -1.74 0.45
C ASN A 11 13.60 -1.59 1.98
N CYS A 12 13.58 -0.35 2.48
CA CYS A 12 13.63 -0.03 3.88
C CYS A 12 12.37 -0.52 4.64
N ILE A 13 12.51 -0.79 5.94
CA ILE A 13 11.42 -1.26 6.81
C ILE A 13 10.20 -0.34 6.73
N HIS A 14 10.41 0.98 6.71
CA HIS A 14 9.34 1.97 6.58
C HIS A 14 8.53 1.80 5.29
N CYS A 15 9.18 1.53 4.15
CA CYS A 15 8.49 1.30 2.88
C CYS A 15 7.74 -0.03 2.87
N LYS A 16 8.31 -1.09 3.46
CA LYS A 16 7.62 -2.37 3.63
C LYS A 16 6.37 -2.22 4.50
N GLN A 17 6.47 -1.52 5.62
CA GLN A 17 5.33 -1.22 6.50
C GLN A 17 4.25 -0.40 5.78
N LYS A 18 4.64 0.61 4.99
CA LYS A 18 3.69 1.41 4.21
C LYS A 18 2.96 0.55 3.16
N LEU A 19 3.68 -0.31 2.45
CA LEU A 19 3.10 -1.25 1.48
C LEU A 19 2.13 -2.22 2.15
N GLU A 20 2.48 -2.74 3.34
CA GLU A 20 1.60 -3.60 4.11
C GLU A 20 0.30 -2.89 4.52
N GLN A 21 0.38 -1.63 4.97
CA GLN A 21 -0.80 -0.82 5.27
C GLN A 21 -1.71 -0.63 4.04
N ILE A 22 -1.11 -0.33 2.88
CA ILE A 22 -1.87 -0.17 1.62
C ILE A 22 -2.55 -1.50 1.25
N SER A 23 -1.83 -2.61 1.37
CA SER A 23 -2.36 -3.94 1.06
C SER A 23 -3.55 -4.30 1.96
N ARG A 24 -3.43 -4.08 3.27
CA ARG A 24 -4.53 -4.30 4.23
C ARG A 24 -5.75 -3.43 3.93
N SER A 25 -5.53 -2.15 3.57
CA SER A 25 -6.60 -1.24 3.15
C SER A 25 -7.33 -1.77 1.92
N LYS A 26 -6.59 -2.22 0.90
CA LYS A 26 -7.18 -2.80 -0.33
C LYS A 26 -8.07 -4.01 -0.02
N VAL A 27 -7.61 -4.92 0.83
CA VAL A 27 -8.38 -6.11 1.24
C VAL A 27 -9.66 -5.71 1.99
N TYR A 28 -9.59 -4.68 2.85
CA TYR A 28 -10.77 -4.16 3.54
C TYR A 28 -11.82 -3.63 2.55
N TRP A 29 -11.40 -2.80 1.60
CA TRP A 29 -12.30 -2.24 0.58
C TRP A 29 -12.92 -3.30 -0.31
N ASP A 30 -12.12 -4.30 -0.71
CA ASP A 30 -12.58 -5.43 -1.52
C ASP A 30 -13.71 -6.20 -0.81
N LYS A 31 -13.51 -6.53 0.47
CA LYS A 31 -14.55 -7.17 1.30
C LYS A 31 -15.79 -6.31 1.46
N LEU A 32 -15.63 -5.01 1.67
CA LEU A 32 -16.74 -4.09 1.85
C LEU A 32 -17.58 -3.98 0.56
N ILE A 33 -16.93 -3.91 -0.61
CA ILE A 33 -17.61 -3.91 -1.90
C ILE A 33 -18.29 -5.26 -2.14
N SER A 34 -17.59 -6.37 -1.90
CA SER A 34 -18.15 -7.71 -2.05
C SER A 34 -19.41 -7.91 -1.19
N ASN A 35 -19.37 -7.50 0.08
CA ASN A 35 -20.53 -7.55 0.97
C ASN A 35 -21.69 -6.68 0.45
N LYS A 36 -21.40 -5.51 -0.12
CA LYS A 36 -22.44 -4.64 -0.69
C LYS A 36 -23.09 -5.23 -1.94
N LEU A 37 -22.36 -5.98 -2.74
CA LEU A 37 -22.86 -6.58 -3.98
C LEU A 37 -23.63 -7.89 -3.75
N ASN A 38 -23.33 -8.59 -2.67
CA ASN A 38 -23.95 -9.87 -2.31
C ASN A 38 -25.08 -9.73 -1.26
N ALA A 39 -25.39 -8.51 -0.82
CA ALA A 39 -26.49 -8.19 0.09
C ALA A 39 -27.65 -7.53 -0.67
#